data_AF-A0A9W4MIE8-F1
#
_entry.id   AF-A0A9W4MIE8-F1
#
_cell.length_a   1.000
_cell.length_b   1.000
_cell.length_c   1.000
_cell.angle_alpha   90.00
_cell.angle_beta   90.00
_cell.angle_gamma   90.00
#
_symmetry.space_group_name_H-M   'P 1'
#
loop_
_entity.id
_entity.type
_entity.pdbx_description
1 polymer ?
#
loop_
_entity_poly.entity_id
_entity_poly.type
_entity_poly.pdbx_seq_one_letter_code
_entity_poly.pdbx_strand_id
1 'polypeptide(L)'
;MVALGPGAAPVSRAERLRGHLRQRRQSAEFRIADDYPPAGLLPAPVPEPEPPAVPEPRAAAAAQASDADLADLATQLWRLGRKLAEPPPDDRGPGGAAARRKESRHLRAAQDALGKAGVRAEDHDGTEFDIGLTLDVLAYQPVPGATRETVHETVRPSVYRDGRRIQMGQVIVAQPEGEQDL
;
A
#
# COMPACT_ATOMS: atom_id res chain seq x y z
N MET A 1 15.53 -40.58 -34.88
CA MET A 1 16.09 -41.46 -33.83
C MET A 1 15.89 -40.74 -32.50
N VAL A 2 14.75 -40.94 -31.85
CA VAL A 2 14.34 -40.20 -30.63
C VAL A 2 14.54 -41.13 -29.43
N ALA A 3 15.32 -40.67 -28.45
CA ALA A 3 15.64 -41.43 -27.25
C ALA A 3 14.40 -41.57 -26.35
N LEU A 4 14.02 -42.81 -26.06
CA LEU A 4 13.07 -43.18 -25.02
C LEU A 4 13.63 -42.76 -23.66
N GLY A 5 12.93 -41.87 -22.96
CA GLY A 5 13.22 -41.55 -21.55
C GLY A 5 13.02 -42.79 -20.66
N PRO A 6 13.74 -42.87 -19.52
CA PRO A 6 13.70 -44.05 -18.66
C PRO A 6 12.30 -44.24 -18.07
N GLY A 7 11.69 -45.40 -18.37
CA GLY A 7 10.42 -45.82 -17.79
C GLY A 7 10.48 -45.83 -16.26
N ALA A 8 9.46 -45.27 -15.63
CA ALA A 8 9.30 -45.27 -14.18
C ALA A 8 9.42 -46.70 -13.65
N ALA A 9 10.41 -46.94 -12.79
CA ALA A 9 10.64 -48.25 -12.19
C ALA A 9 9.41 -48.66 -11.34
N PRO A 10 9.01 -49.94 -11.37
CA PRO A 10 7.91 -50.41 -10.54
C PRO A 10 8.28 -50.27 -9.05
N VAL A 11 7.43 -49.56 -8.30
CA VAL A 11 7.59 -49.33 -6.86
C VAL A 11 7.76 -50.67 -6.13
N SER A 12 8.81 -50.76 -5.32
CA SER A 12 9.21 -52.01 -4.69
C SER A 12 8.14 -52.53 -3.72
N ARG A 13 8.04 -53.87 -3.57
CA ARG A 13 7.07 -54.50 -2.65
C ARG A 13 7.20 -53.98 -1.21
N ALA A 14 8.41 -53.59 -0.80
CA ALA A 14 8.70 -53.02 0.52
C ALA A 14 8.10 -51.62 0.72
N GLU A 15 8.04 -50.79 -0.32
CA GLU A 15 7.44 -49.45 -0.28
C GLU A 15 5.91 -49.51 -0.23
N ARG A 16 5.30 -50.48 -0.92
CA ARG A 16 3.85 -50.74 -0.85
C ARG A 16 3.41 -51.15 0.55
N LEU A 17 4.19 -52.00 1.21
CA LEU A 17 3.92 -52.44 2.59
C LEU A 17 3.97 -51.26 3.59
N ARG A 18 4.92 -50.33 3.43
CA ARG A 18 5.00 -49.12 4.26
C ARG A 18 3.83 -48.17 3.99
N GLY A 19 3.35 -48.09 2.75
CA GLY A 19 2.15 -47.33 2.37
C GLY A 19 0.88 -47.84 3.06
N HIS A 20 0.65 -49.16 3.03
CA HIS A 20 -0.51 -49.79 3.68
C HIS A 20 -0.57 -49.59 5.20
N LEU A 21 0.58 -49.64 5.88
CA LEU A 21 0.63 -49.39 7.32
C LEU A 21 0.27 -47.93 7.68
N ARG A 22 0.61 -46.96 6.82
CA ARG A 22 0.23 -45.55 7.02
C ARG A 22 -1.26 -45.32 6.78
N GLN A 23 -1.87 -46.02 5.82
CA GLN A 23 -3.30 -45.89 5.50
C GLN A 23 -4.22 -46.48 6.60
N ARG A 24 -3.73 -47.40 7.42
CA ARG A 24 -4.50 -47.94 8.57
C ARG A 24 -4.81 -46.91 9.65
N ARG A 25 -4.11 -45.77 9.68
CA ARG A 25 -4.41 -44.64 10.57
C ARG A 25 -5.54 -43.75 10.06
N GLN A 26 -5.94 -43.91 8.79
CA GLN A 26 -7.02 -43.15 8.18
C GLN A 26 -8.35 -43.92 8.26
N SER A 27 -9.46 -43.17 8.27
CA SER A 27 -10.82 -43.71 8.17
C SER A 27 -10.97 -44.56 6.90
N ALA A 28 -11.87 -45.54 6.94
CA ALA A 28 -12.02 -46.53 5.87
C ALA A 28 -12.34 -45.91 4.50
N GLU A 29 -13.02 -44.76 4.48
CA GLU A 29 -13.37 -44.00 3.28
C GLU A 29 -12.16 -43.35 2.55
N PHE A 30 -11.05 -43.14 3.25
CA PHE A 30 -9.81 -42.57 2.68
C PHE A 30 -8.74 -43.63 2.39
N ARG A 31 -9.10 -44.92 2.51
CA ARG A 31 -8.20 -46.00 2.12
C ARG A 31 -8.35 -46.24 0.63
N ILE A 32 -7.24 -46.08 -0.07
CA ILE A 32 -7.20 -46.32 -1.51
C ILE A 32 -7.21 -47.83 -1.71
N ALA A 33 -8.24 -48.34 -2.39
CA ALA A 33 -8.27 -49.73 -2.80
C ALA A 33 -7.13 -49.98 -3.79
N ASP A 34 -6.40 -51.08 -3.57
CA ASP A 34 -5.36 -51.56 -4.50
C ASP A 34 -6.03 -52.23 -5.71
N ASP A 35 -6.89 -51.49 -6.41
CA ASP A 35 -7.44 -51.94 -7.69
C ASP A 35 -6.51 -51.46 -8.80
N TYR A 36 -5.36 -52.13 -8.87
CA TYR A 36 -4.45 -52.00 -10.00
C TYR A 36 -4.96 -52.97 -11.08
N PRO A 37 -5.23 -52.52 -12.32
CA PRO A 37 -5.67 -53.44 -13.36
C PRO A 37 -4.61 -54.53 -13.56
N PRO A 38 -5.01 -55.80 -13.81
CA PRO A 38 -4.07 -56.88 -14.03
C PRO A 38 -3.11 -56.51 -15.17
N ALA A 39 -1.82 -56.68 -14.94
CA ALA A 39 -0.76 -56.35 -15.89
C ALA A 39 -0.96 -57.15 -17.19
N GLY A 40 -1.56 -56.51 -18.20
CA GLY A 40 -1.90 -57.15 -19.47
C GLY A 40 -2.97 -56.44 -20.29
N LEU A 41 -3.82 -55.63 -19.66
CA LEU A 41 -4.78 -54.76 -20.37
C LEU A 41 -4.34 -53.31 -20.24
N LEU A 42 -3.45 -52.89 -21.14
CA LEU A 42 -3.30 -51.45 -21.39
C LEU A 42 -4.58 -50.97 -22.07
N PRO A 43 -5.35 -50.03 -21.50
CA PRO A 43 -6.39 -49.36 -22.27
C PRO A 43 -5.73 -48.73 -23.50
N ALA A 44 -6.42 -48.78 -24.64
CA ALA A 44 -5.97 -48.08 -25.84
C ALA A 44 -5.58 -46.64 -25.48
N PRO A 45 -4.50 -46.07 -26.08
CA PRO A 45 -4.06 -44.74 -25.73
C PRO A 45 -5.22 -43.77 -25.96
N VAL A 46 -5.83 -43.35 -24.85
CA VAL A 46 -6.77 -42.25 -24.86
C VAL A 46 -5.97 -41.06 -25.39
N PRO A 47 -6.44 -40.35 -26.43
CA PRO A 47 -5.75 -39.13 -26.86
C PRO A 47 -5.59 -38.25 -25.62
N GLU A 48 -4.33 -38.00 -25.28
CA GLU A 48 -3.94 -37.24 -24.11
C GLU A 48 -4.69 -35.91 -24.19
N PRO A 49 -5.65 -35.63 -23.27
CA PRO A 49 -6.32 -34.35 -23.30
C PRO A 49 -5.22 -33.31 -23.15
N GLU A 50 -5.12 -32.40 -24.13
CA GLU A 50 -4.21 -31.26 -24.02
C GLU A 50 -4.41 -30.68 -22.62
N PRO A 51 -3.34 -30.61 -21.79
CA PRO A 51 -3.48 -30.12 -20.45
C PRO A 51 -4.16 -28.76 -20.57
N PRO A 52 -5.29 -28.51 -19.87
CA PRO A 52 -5.86 -27.18 -19.87
C PRO A 52 -4.70 -26.26 -19.51
N ALA A 53 -4.41 -25.28 -20.38
CA ALA A 53 -3.32 -24.36 -20.17
C ALA A 53 -3.47 -23.86 -18.75
N VAL A 54 -2.60 -24.34 -17.85
CA VAL A 54 -2.57 -23.88 -16.48
C VAL A 54 -2.32 -22.40 -16.68
N PRO A 55 -3.25 -21.50 -16.33
CA PRO A 55 -2.95 -20.09 -16.43
C PRO A 55 -1.67 -19.95 -15.63
N GLU A 56 -0.57 -19.60 -16.30
CA GLU A 56 0.68 -19.32 -15.61
C GLU A 56 0.28 -18.43 -14.43
N PRO A 57 0.74 -18.72 -13.20
CA PRO A 57 0.45 -17.85 -12.09
C PRO A 57 0.96 -16.49 -12.53
N ARG A 58 0.04 -15.63 -12.97
CA ARG A 58 0.32 -14.23 -13.23
C ARG A 58 0.81 -13.80 -11.89
N ALA A 59 2.13 -13.70 -11.76
CA ALA A 59 2.74 -13.15 -10.58
C ALA A 59 1.94 -11.89 -10.35
N ALA A 60 1.12 -11.89 -9.30
CA ALA A 60 0.44 -10.71 -8.88
C ALA A 60 1.61 -9.83 -8.44
N ALA A 61 2.18 -9.11 -9.41
CA ALA A 61 3.11 -8.03 -9.17
C ALA A 61 2.35 -7.22 -8.14
N ALA A 62 2.80 -7.29 -6.89
CA ALA A 62 2.11 -6.68 -5.76
C ALA A 62 1.72 -5.29 -6.23
N ALA A 63 0.41 -5.04 -6.35
CA ALA A 63 -0.08 -3.81 -6.94
C ALA A 63 0.55 -2.68 -6.13
N GLN A 64 1.54 -2.01 -6.72
CA GLN A 64 2.23 -0.94 -6.04
C GLN A 64 1.20 0.17 -5.87
N ALA A 65 1.13 0.74 -4.67
CA ALA A 65 0.24 1.87 -4.43
C ALA A 65 0.50 2.95 -5.49
N SER A 66 -0.57 3.47 -6.09
CA SER A 66 -0.43 4.52 -7.09
C SER A 66 0.06 5.81 -6.44
N ASP A 67 0.68 6.69 -7.22
CA ASP A 67 1.09 8.00 -6.72
C ASP A 67 -0.11 8.81 -6.20
N ALA A 68 -1.29 8.65 -6.81
CA ALA A 68 -2.51 9.29 -6.36
C ALA A 68 -2.93 8.79 -4.97
N ASP A 69 -2.96 7.47 -4.76
CA ASP A 69 -3.32 6.90 -3.45
C ASP A 69 -2.34 7.32 -2.35
N LEU A 70 -1.04 7.38 -2.68
CA LEU A 70 0.00 7.82 -1.75
C LEU A 70 -0.13 9.32 -1.42
N ALA A 71 -0.45 10.14 -2.42
CA ALA A 71 -0.69 11.57 -2.22
C ALA A 71 -1.93 11.82 -1.35
N ASP A 72 -3.02 11.08 -1.58
CA ASP A 72 -4.24 11.16 -0.78
C ASP A 72 -3.98 10.73 0.66
N LEU A 73 -3.31 9.59 0.87
CA LEU A 73 -2.96 9.10 2.20
C LEU A 73 -2.08 10.11 2.95
N ALA A 74 -1.02 10.62 2.30
CA ALA A 74 -0.14 11.62 2.90
C ALA A 74 -0.91 12.90 3.28
N THR A 75 -1.83 13.33 2.42
CA THR A 75 -2.70 14.49 2.67
C THR A 75 -3.62 14.26 3.87
N GLN A 76 -4.25 13.08 4.00
CA GLN A 76 -5.12 12.76 5.14
C GLN A 76 -4.33 12.74 6.46
N LEU A 77 -3.13 12.16 6.46
CA LEU A 77 -2.26 12.16 7.64
C LEU A 77 -1.81 13.57 8.01
N TRP A 78 -1.50 14.43 7.04
CA TRP A 78 -1.19 15.84 7.29
C TRP A 78 -2.39 16.58 7.89
N ARG A 79 -3.60 16.42 7.33
CA ARG A 79 -4.84 17.02 7.88
C ARG A 79 -5.11 16.57 9.31
N LEU A 80 -4.97 15.26 9.58
CA LEU A 80 -5.12 14.73 10.92
C LEU A 80 -4.06 15.31 11.88
N GLY A 81 -2.85 15.54 11.40
CA GLY A 81 -1.78 16.20 12.15
C GLY A 81 -2.15 17.61 12.60
N ARG A 82 -2.65 18.43 11.66
CA ARG A 82 -3.12 19.79 11.96
C ARG A 82 -4.26 19.77 12.98
N LYS A 83 -5.27 18.93 12.75
CA LYS A 83 -6.39 18.75 13.68
C LYS A 83 -5.93 18.31 15.07
N LEU A 84 -4.91 17.46 15.16
CA LEU A 84 -4.34 17.01 16.43
C LEU A 84 -3.39 18.04 17.07
N ALA A 85 -2.90 19.05 16.34
CA ALA A 85 -2.12 20.15 16.88
C ALA A 85 -2.99 21.30 17.45
N GLU A 86 -4.19 21.50 16.91
CA GLU A 86 -5.14 22.51 17.41
C GLU A 86 -5.45 22.33 18.90
N PRO A 87 -5.57 23.39 19.70
CA PRO A 87 -5.99 23.26 21.10
C PRO A 87 -7.29 22.42 21.20
N PRO A 88 -7.38 21.46 22.15
CA PRO A 88 -8.65 20.78 22.36
C PRO A 88 -9.71 21.80 22.75
N PRO A 89 -10.99 21.57 22.39
CA PRO A 89 -12.08 22.28 23.03
C PRO A 89 -11.92 22.12 24.54
N ASP A 90 -12.16 23.19 25.29
CA ASP A 90 -12.08 23.24 26.76
C ASP A 90 -13.10 22.29 27.38
N ASP A 91 -12.82 20.97 27.42
CA ASP A 91 -13.51 19.97 28.27
C ASP A 91 -13.13 18.52 27.91
N ARG A 92 -11.85 18.14 28.06
CA ARG A 92 -11.47 16.71 27.92
C ARG A 92 -10.83 16.08 29.15
N GLY A 93 -10.57 16.88 30.18
CA GLY A 93 -9.90 16.46 31.40
C GLY A 93 -8.53 15.78 31.16
N PRO A 94 -7.90 15.24 32.22
CA PRO A 94 -6.60 14.57 32.12
C PRO A 94 -6.61 13.33 31.20
N GLY A 95 -7.73 12.60 31.15
CA GLY A 95 -7.89 11.39 30.32
C GLY A 95 -7.87 11.67 28.82
N GLY A 96 -8.56 12.72 28.36
CA GLY A 96 -8.57 13.07 26.95
C GLY A 96 -7.24 13.64 26.46
N ALA A 97 -6.49 14.33 27.32
CA ALA A 97 -5.13 14.75 26.99
C ALA A 97 -4.18 13.55 26.78
N ALA A 98 -4.33 12.48 27.59
CA ALA A 98 -3.54 11.26 27.43
C ALA A 98 -3.88 10.49 26.14
N ALA A 99 -5.18 10.38 25.80
CA ALA A 99 -5.63 9.77 24.56
C ALA A 99 -5.09 10.52 23.34
N ARG A 100 -5.19 11.86 23.32
CA ARG A 100 -4.67 12.70 22.23
C ARG A 100 -3.16 12.54 22.05
N ARG A 101 -2.37 12.51 23.14
CA ARG A 101 -0.93 12.23 23.06
C ARG A 101 -0.65 10.87 22.42
N LYS A 102 -1.47 9.85 22.70
CA LYS A 102 -1.33 8.52 22.10
C LYS A 102 -1.64 8.56 20.60
N GLU A 103 -2.72 9.23 20.20
CA GLU A 103 -3.08 9.44 18.79
C GLU A 103 -1.97 10.18 18.02
N SER A 104 -1.44 11.28 18.58
CA SER A 104 -0.33 12.02 17.98
C SER A 104 0.93 11.16 17.80
N ARG A 105 1.22 10.23 18.73
CA ARG A 105 2.34 9.29 18.58
C ARG A 105 2.11 8.30 17.45
N HIS A 106 0.91 7.73 17.33
CA HIS A 106 0.59 6.81 16.23
C HIS A 106 0.63 7.52 14.88
N LEU A 107 0.13 8.76 14.81
CA LEU A 107 0.21 9.56 13.60
C LEU A 107 1.66 9.82 13.18
N ARG A 108 2.53 10.24 14.11
CA ARG A 108 3.96 10.43 13.84
C ARG A 108 4.60 9.14 13.33
N ALA A 109 4.31 8.01 13.96
CA ALA A 109 4.81 6.72 13.50
C ALA A 109 4.36 6.37 12.07
N ALA A 110 3.11 6.70 11.70
CA ALA A 110 2.61 6.50 10.35
C ALA A 110 3.28 7.43 9.33
N GLN A 111 3.49 8.70 9.68
CA GLN A 111 4.22 9.68 8.87
C GLN A 111 5.70 9.26 8.68
N ASP A 112 6.36 8.79 9.74
CA ASP A 112 7.72 8.27 9.68
C ASP A 112 7.83 7.04 8.78
N ALA A 113 6.83 6.14 8.83
CA ALA A 113 6.78 4.97 7.95
C ALA A 113 6.61 5.38 6.47
N LEU A 114 5.74 6.35 6.17
CA LEU A 114 5.62 6.95 4.84
C LEU A 114 6.94 7.58 4.38
N GLY A 115 7.60 8.33 5.26
CA GLY A 115 8.88 8.97 4.99
C GLY A 115 9.99 7.96 4.66
N LYS A 116 10.03 6.83 5.37
CA LYS A 116 10.95 5.70 5.07
C LYS A 116 10.63 5.03 3.74
N ALA A 117 9.36 5.04 3.32
CA ALA A 117 8.93 4.60 1.99
C ALA A 117 9.11 5.67 0.90
N GLY A 118 9.78 6.78 1.21
CA GLY A 118 10.11 7.85 0.26
C GLY A 118 9.02 8.91 0.09
N VAL A 119 7.89 8.82 0.79
CA VAL A 119 6.75 9.75 0.64
C VAL A 119 6.77 10.82 1.73
N ARG A 120 6.70 12.09 1.35
CA ARG A 120 6.68 13.23 2.28
C ARG A 120 5.64 14.27 1.88
N ALA A 121 4.88 14.75 2.85
CA ALA A 121 4.01 15.91 2.71
C ALA A 121 4.72 17.14 3.28
N GLU A 122 4.70 18.24 2.53
CA GLU A 122 5.32 19.51 2.87
C GLU A 122 4.25 20.59 2.98
N ASP A 123 4.24 21.26 4.13
CA ASP A 123 3.44 22.43 4.46
C ASP A 123 4.25 23.68 4.09
N HIS A 124 3.58 24.71 3.61
CA HIS A 124 4.21 25.96 3.15
C HIS A 124 3.86 27.15 4.04
N ASP A 125 3.09 26.95 5.12
CA ASP A 125 2.69 28.02 6.06
C ASP A 125 3.88 28.88 6.52
N GLY A 126 3.77 30.20 6.37
CA GLY A 126 4.77 31.17 6.79
C GLY A 126 5.98 31.30 5.85
N THR A 127 6.01 30.57 4.72
CA THR A 127 7.07 30.70 3.72
C THR A 127 6.87 31.99 2.91
N GLU A 128 7.93 32.75 2.65
CA GLU A 128 7.86 33.89 1.72
C GLU A 128 7.36 33.40 0.35
N PHE A 129 6.35 34.06 -0.21
CA PHE A 129 5.81 33.69 -1.50
C PHE A 129 6.60 34.40 -2.61
N ASP A 130 7.07 33.62 -3.58
CA ASP A 130 7.69 34.09 -4.81
C ASP A 130 6.98 33.40 -5.98
N ILE A 131 6.78 34.13 -7.09
CA ILE A 131 6.15 33.63 -8.32
C ILE A 131 6.91 32.41 -8.89
N GLY A 132 8.18 32.23 -8.55
CA GLY A 132 8.99 31.06 -8.88
C GLY A 132 8.67 29.79 -8.07
N LEU A 133 7.96 29.90 -6.95
CA LEU A 133 7.49 28.74 -6.20
C LEU A 133 6.42 28.04 -7.01
N THR A 134 6.63 26.75 -7.23
CA THR A 134 5.66 25.94 -7.95
C THR A 134 4.54 25.50 -6.99
N LEU A 135 3.65 26.43 -6.67
CA LEU A 135 2.48 26.29 -5.82
C LEU A 135 1.24 26.78 -6.57
N ASP A 136 0.09 26.19 -6.26
CA ASP A 136 -1.21 26.61 -6.80
C ASP A 136 -1.86 27.60 -5.81
N VAL A 137 -1.87 28.88 -6.17
CA VAL A 137 -2.44 29.94 -5.32
C VAL A 137 -3.95 29.99 -5.52
N LEU A 138 -4.68 29.67 -4.46
CA LEU A 138 -6.14 29.69 -4.49
C LEU A 138 -6.71 31.09 -4.25
N ALA A 139 -6.04 31.89 -3.43
CA ALA A 139 -6.46 33.24 -3.10
C ALA A 139 -5.30 34.08 -2.55
N TYR A 140 -5.40 35.39 -2.74
CA TYR A 140 -4.65 36.40 -2.00
C TYR A 140 -5.58 37.02 -0.95
N GLN A 141 -5.11 37.15 0.30
CA GLN A 141 -5.88 37.72 1.40
C GLN A 141 -5.10 38.89 2.03
N PRO A 142 -5.70 40.09 2.15
CA PRO A 142 -5.11 41.17 2.92
C PRO A 142 -4.99 40.76 4.39
N VAL A 143 -3.78 40.82 4.95
CA VAL A 143 -3.53 40.51 6.36
C VAL A 143 -2.91 41.72 7.05
N PRO A 144 -3.55 42.28 8.10
CA PRO A 144 -2.99 43.38 8.86
C PRO A 144 -1.57 43.08 9.35
N GLY A 145 -0.63 43.97 9.05
CA GLY A 145 0.78 43.82 9.45
C GLY A 145 1.62 42.91 8.57
N ALA A 146 1.07 42.31 7.51
CA ALA A 146 1.89 41.71 6.46
C ALA A 146 2.69 42.81 5.75
N THR A 147 3.99 42.60 5.56
CA THR A 147 4.89 43.54 4.86
C THR A 147 5.32 43.03 3.49
N ARG A 148 5.10 41.74 3.23
CA ARG A 148 5.46 41.01 2.02
C ARG A 148 4.48 39.88 1.78
N GLU A 149 4.40 39.44 0.53
CA GLU A 149 3.65 38.25 0.16
C GLU A 149 4.24 37.02 0.85
N THR A 150 3.43 36.34 1.65
CA THR A 150 3.83 35.16 2.42
C THR A 150 2.69 34.15 2.36
N VAL A 151 2.98 32.86 2.29
CA VAL A 151 1.95 31.83 2.40
C VAL A 151 1.28 31.94 3.78
N HIS A 152 0.03 32.37 3.80
CA HIS A 152 -0.77 32.50 5.00
C HIS A 152 -1.23 31.13 5.50
N GLU A 153 -1.76 30.33 4.58
CA GLU A 153 -2.33 29.03 4.88
C GLU A 153 -2.16 28.08 3.70
N THR A 154 -1.70 26.87 3.99
CA THR A 154 -1.63 25.74 3.10
C THR A 154 -2.95 24.99 3.19
N VAL A 155 -3.73 25.05 2.12
CA VAL A 155 -5.02 24.35 2.01
C VAL A 155 -4.83 22.88 1.67
N ARG A 156 -3.77 22.59 0.90
CA ARG A 156 -3.34 21.24 0.53
C ARG A 156 -1.81 21.18 0.47
N PRO A 157 -1.16 20.17 1.08
CA PRO A 157 0.28 20.09 1.11
C PRO A 157 0.83 19.69 -0.27
N SER A 158 2.08 20.08 -0.54
CA SER A 158 2.84 19.45 -1.61
C SER A 158 3.23 18.05 -1.18
N VAL A 159 3.10 17.05 -2.05
CA VAL A 159 3.53 15.68 -1.74
C VAL A 159 4.62 15.26 -2.71
N TYR A 160 5.69 14.70 -2.14
CA TYR A 160 6.85 14.19 -2.85
C TYR A 160 7.03 12.70 -2.61
N ARG A 161 7.43 11.97 -3.65
CA ARG A 161 7.86 10.59 -3.59
C ARG A 161 9.28 10.52 -4.15
N ASP A 162 10.24 10.12 -3.31
CA ASP A 162 11.65 10.00 -3.68
C ASP A 162 12.20 11.29 -4.31
N GLY A 163 11.77 12.45 -3.78
CA GLY A 163 12.15 13.78 -4.29
C GLY A 163 11.36 14.27 -5.51
N ARG A 164 10.59 13.41 -6.18
CA ARG A 164 9.67 13.82 -7.25
C ARG A 164 8.37 14.32 -6.66
N ARG A 165 7.91 15.51 -7.05
CA ARG A 165 6.58 15.99 -6.65
C ARG A 165 5.49 15.17 -7.36
N ILE A 166 4.62 14.56 -6.58
CA ILE A 166 3.46 13.78 -7.03
C ILE A 166 2.14 14.52 -6.77
N GLN A 167 2.16 15.57 -5.93
CA GLN A 167 1.02 16.46 -5.72
C GLN A 167 1.48 17.91 -5.57
N MET A 168 0.82 18.83 -6.29
CA MET A 168 1.01 20.27 -6.14
C MET A 168 0.37 20.78 -4.84
N GLY A 169 1.12 21.56 -4.06
CA GLY A 169 0.58 22.26 -2.90
C GLY A 169 -0.38 23.38 -3.33
N GLN A 170 -1.43 23.58 -2.53
CA GLN A 170 -2.39 24.66 -2.70
C GLN A 170 -2.35 25.58 -1.50
N VAL A 171 -2.26 26.88 -1.76
CA VAL A 171 -1.98 27.88 -0.74
C VAL A 171 -2.88 29.11 -0.88
N ILE A 172 -3.05 29.80 0.24
CA ILE A 172 -3.59 31.14 0.35
C ILE A 172 -2.42 32.04 0.73
N VAL A 173 -2.24 33.13 0.00
CA VAL A 173 -1.13 34.06 0.20
C VAL A 173 -1.63 35.29 0.96
N ALA A 174 -0.96 35.65 2.05
CA ALA A 174 -1.13 36.92 2.72
C ALA A 174 -0.51 38.02 1.87
N GLN A 175 -1.28 39.08 1.62
CA GLN A 175 -0.83 40.30 0.97
C GLN A 175 -0.79 41.43 2.02
N PRO A 176 0.19 42.35 1.95
CA PRO A 176 0.18 43.57 2.75
C PRO A 176 -1.10 44.38 2.51
N GLU A 177 -1.66 44.95 3.58
CA GLU A 177 -2.68 45.99 3.47
C GLU A 177 -2.03 47.27 2.91
N GLY A 178 -1.92 47.35 1.58
CA GLY A 178 -1.32 48.47 0.86
C GLY A 178 -2.06 48.70 -0.45
N GLU A 179 -2.72 49.87 -0.49
CA GLU A 179 -3.41 50.52 -1.62
C GLU A 179 -4.09 49.58 -2.63
N GLN A 180 -5.39 49.35 -2.46
CA GLN A 180 -6.23 49.11 -3.62
C GLN A 180 -6.17 50.40 -4.45
N ASP A 181 -5.35 50.42 -5.50
CA ASP A 181 -5.34 51.49 -6.48
C ASP A 181 -6.77 51.69 -7.03
N LEU A 182 -7.35 52.83 -6.65
CA LEU A 182 -8.31 53.71 -7.32
C LEU A 182 -9.11 53.18 -8.52
#